data_AF-K0VVC1-F1
#
_entry.id   AF-K0VVC1-F1
#
_cell.length_a   1.000
_cell.length_b   1.000
_cell.length_c   1.000
_cell.angle_alpha   90.00
_cell.angle_beta   90.00
_cell.angle_gamma   90.00
#
_symmetry.space_group_name_H-M   'P 1'
#
loop_
_entity.id
_entity.type
_entity.pdbx_description
1 polymer ?
#
loop_
_entity_poly.entity_id
_entity_poly.type
_entity_poly.pdbx_seq_one_letter_code
_entity_poly.pdbx_strand_id
1 'polypeptide(L)'
;MVETANGSVTDLKDQKARFCAEIAALVAAVISGDLTRRMDVDYADSDLCRSAATLNELIASIDDNLDDFNRAAAALALGDLHASMREKHRGAFGQLQRNFNLAIATFRTVLGEQGSDQFTDKATKFRRMLATLKSNEVSFELRISDEDSRPIPSPAHDLWLMLADALNDPQGDSSKSA
;
A
#
# COMPACT_ATOMS: atom_id res chain seq x y z
N MET A 1 20.26 57.45 -5.64
CA MET A 1 20.95 56.15 -5.58
C MET A 1 20.50 55.42 -4.31
N VAL A 2 19.25 54.91 -4.28
CA VAL A 2 18.64 54.21 -3.11
C VAL A 2 17.85 52.96 -3.56
N GLU A 3 17.79 52.66 -4.87
CA GLU A 3 16.83 51.71 -5.44
C GLU A 3 17.29 50.24 -5.38
N THR A 4 18.57 49.96 -5.19
CA THR A 4 19.11 48.58 -5.14
C THR A 4 18.94 47.88 -3.79
N ALA A 5 18.74 48.61 -2.69
CA ALA A 5 18.56 48.00 -1.36
C ALA A 5 17.15 47.43 -1.14
N ASN A 6 16.13 48.02 -1.78
CA ASN A 6 14.72 47.63 -1.57
C ASN A 6 14.30 46.42 -2.44
N GLY A 7 14.98 46.19 -3.57
CA GLY A 7 14.75 45.03 -4.44
C GLY A 7 15.22 43.71 -3.82
N SER A 8 16.42 43.70 -3.22
CA SER A 8 16.99 42.50 -2.59
C SER A 8 16.24 42.06 -1.32
N VAL A 9 15.72 43.00 -0.54
CA VAL A 9 14.93 42.68 0.67
C VAL A 9 13.53 42.16 0.32
N THR A 10 12.94 42.65 -0.76
CA THR A 10 11.63 42.17 -1.24
C THR A 10 11.76 40.75 -1.80
N ASP A 11 12.77 40.49 -2.63
CA ASP A 11 13.07 39.16 -3.18
C ASP A 11 13.28 38.09 -2.09
N LEU A 12 14.05 38.42 -1.04
CA LEU A 12 14.25 37.49 0.08
C LEU A 12 12.95 37.19 0.84
N LYS A 13 12.08 38.21 1.03
CA LYS A 13 10.77 38.01 1.68
C LYS A 13 9.86 37.13 0.85
N ASP A 14 9.86 37.32 -0.47
CA ASP A 14 9.06 36.53 -1.40
C ASP A 14 9.54 35.08 -1.45
N GLN A 15 10.85 34.85 -1.47
CA GLN A 15 11.43 33.50 -1.38
C GLN A 15 11.09 32.79 -0.08
N LYS A 16 11.16 33.49 1.07
CA LYS A 16 10.76 32.93 2.35
C LYS A 16 9.26 32.57 2.36
N ALA A 17 8.40 33.45 1.82
CA ALA A 17 6.96 33.19 1.73
C ALA A 17 6.67 31.97 0.86
N ARG A 18 7.35 31.85 -0.29
CA ARG A 18 7.29 30.66 -1.17
C ARG A 18 7.72 29.39 -0.44
N PHE A 19 8.87 29.42 0.24
CA PHE A 19 9.37 28.28 1.01
C PHE A 19 8.37 27.82 2.08
N CYS A 20 7.79 28.76 2.84
CA CYS A 20 6.76 28.44 3.82
C CYS A 20 5.51 27.81 3.20
N ALA A 21 5.08 28.29 2.03
CA ALA A 21 3.94 27.71 1.31
C ALA A 21 4.25 26.29 0.81
N GLU A 22 5.45 26.05 0.28
CA GLU A 22 5.89 24.72 -0.17
C GLU A 22 5.96 23.72 1.01
N ILE A 23 6.47 24.13 2.18
CA ILE A 23 6.43 23.29 3.38
C ILE A 23 5.00 22.93 3.76
N ALA A 24 4.10 23.92 3.82
CA ALA A 24 2.71 23.68 4.20
C ALA A 24 2.04 22.67 3.26
N ALA A 25 2.29 22.80 1.96
CA ALA A 25 1.77 21.89 0.96
C ALA A 25 2.41 20.49 1.05
N LEU A 26 3.71 20.40 1.33
CA LEU A 26 4.43 19.14 1.53
C LEU A 26 3.90 18.39 2.75
N VAL A 27 3.75 19.08 3.87
CA VAL A 27 3.21 18.52 5.11
C VAL A 27 1.79 18.01 4.91
N ALA A 28 0.93 18.76 4.22
CA ALA A 28 -0.42 18.33 3.91
C ALA A 28 -0.43 17.02 3.09
N ALA A 29 0.48 16.89 2.12
CA ALA A 29 0.62 15.67 1.33
C ALA A 29 1.11 14.48 2.16
N VAL A 30 2.16 14.67 2.97
CA VAL A 30 2.69 13.63 3.86
C VAL A 30 1.61 13.15 4.83
N ILE A 31 0.80 14.06 5.39
CA ILE A 31 -0.35 13.70 6.26
C ILE A 31 -1.38 12.86 5.50
N SER A 32 -1.62 13.16 4.22
CA SER A 32 -2.51 12.34 3.36
C SER A 32 -1.88 11.04 2.86
N GLY A 33 -0.63 10.75 3.22
CA GLY A 33 0.10 9.55 2.81
C GLY A 33 0.84 9.66 1.46
N ASP A 34 0.84 10.84 0.84
CA ASP A 34 1.64 11.09 -0.36
C ASP A 34 3.07 11.49 0.04
N LEU A 35 3.95 10.50 0.05
CA LEU A 35 5.38 10.65 0.30
C LEU A 35 6.19 10.87 -0.98
N THR A 36 5.56 11.06 -2.13
CA THR A 36 6.24 11.23 -3.43
C THR A 36 6.53 12.69 -3.74
N ARG A 37 5.82 13.62 -3.10
CA ARG A 37 6.03 15.07 -3.29
C ARG A 37 7.38 15.54 -2.75
N ARG A 38 7.95 16.51 -3.45
CA ARG A 38 9.23 17.15 -3.13
C ARG A 38 9.07 18.66 -3.19
N MET A 39 9.82 19.37 -2.37
CA MET A 39 9.99 20.82 -2.45
C MET A 39 10.96 21.18 -3.57
N ASP A 40 10.82 22.39 -4.13
CA ASP A 40 11.87 22.97 -4.95
C ASP A 40 13.12 23.22 -4.07
N VAL A 41 14.30 23.21 -4.68
CA VAL A 41 15.57 23.53 -4.03
C VAL A 41 16.25 24.76 -4.65
N ASP A 42 15.63 25.37 -5.66
CA ASP A 42 16.13 26.58 -6.32
C ASP A 42 15.64 27.85 -5.61
N TYR A 43 16.35 28.19 -4.53
CA TYR A 43 16.22 29.48 -3.84
C TYR A 43 17.53 30.26 -4.01
N ALA A 44 17.46 31.59 -3.99
CA ALA A 44 18.67 32.40 -3.97
C ALA A 44 19.38 32.33 -2.60
N ASP A 45 18.61 32.07 -1.53
CA ASP A 45 19.15 31.82 -0.20
C ASP A 45 19.59 30.35 -0.04
N SER A 46 20.90 30.15 0.11
CA SER A 46 21.51 28.82 0.26
C SER A 46 21.02 28.03 1.49
N ASP A 47 20.59 28.72 2.55
CA ASP A 47 20.06 28.06 3.74
C ASP A 47 18.64 27.54 3.49
N LEU A 48 17.84 28.23 2.67
CA LEU A 48 16.55 27.71 2.20
C LEU A 48 16.74 26.49 1.30
N CYS A 49 17.70 26.52 0.37
CA CYS A 49 18.04 25.36 -0.47
C CYS A 49 18.44 24.16 0.37
N ARG A 50 19.32 24.36 1.36
CA ARG A 50 19.75 23.28 2.27
C ARG A 50 18.58 22.72 3.07
N SER A 51 17.68 23.58 3.53
CA SER A 51 16.51 23.17 4.32
C SER A 51 15.53 22.36 3.48
N ALA A 52 15.23 22.81 2.25
CA ALA A 52 14.39 22.07 1.32
C ALA A 52 14.99 20.70 0.95
N ALA A 53 16.29 20.65 0.67
CA ALA A 53 16.99 19.40 0.39
C ALA A 53 16.91 18.42 1.58
N THR A 54 17.15 18.90 2.80
CA THR A 54 17.06 18.09 4.03
C THR A 54 15.64 17.54 4.25
N LEU A 55 14.60 18.34 3.99
CA LEU A 55 13.20 17.89 4.09
C LEU A 55 12.87 16.83 3.03
N ASN A 56 13.36 17.02 1.80
CA ASN A 56 13.21 16.05 0.72
C ASN A 56 13.89 14.71 1.07
N GLU A 57 15.11 14.74 1.63
CA GLU A 57 15.82 13.55 2.09
C GLU A 57 15.09 12.84 3.23
N LEU A 58 14.54 13.58 4.19
CA LEU A 58 13.76 13.01 5.29
C LEU A 58 12.55 12.24 4.76
N ILE A 59 11.77 12.85 3.85
CA ILE A 59 10.57 12.21 3.28
C ILE A 59 10.96 11.01 2.43
N ALA A 60 11.99 11.13 1.60
CA ALA A 60 12.48 10.01 0.79
C ALA A 60 12.94 8.82 1.66
N SER A 61 13.56 9.10 2.81
CA SER A 61 13.91 8.06 3.78
C SER A 61 12.67 7.38 4.34
N ILE A 62 11.64 8.13 4.75
CA ILE A 62 10.39 7.54 5.25
C ILE A 62 9.71 6.68 4.16
N ASP A 63 9.66 7.19 2.92
CA ASP A 63 9.11 6.50 1.76
C ASP A 63 9.81 5.16 1.49
N ASP A 64 11.14 5.13 1.40
CA ASP A 64 11.91 3.89 1.18
C ASP A 64 11.75 2.87 2.32
N ASN A 65 11.63 3.34 3.57
CA ASN A 65 11.39 2.46 4.70
C ASN A 65 9.97 1.86 4.68
N LEU A 66 8.97 2.65 4.28
CA LEU A 66 7.59 2.20 4.18
C LEU A 66 7.36 1.29 2.98
N ASP A 67 8.02 1.53 1.85
CA ASP A 67 7.98 0.67 0.67
C ASP A 67 8.46 -0.75 0.99
N ASP A 68 9.50 -0.91 1.80
CA ASP A 68 9.98 -2.23 2.23
C ASP A 68 8.92 -3.02 3.00
N PHE A 69 8.24 -2.32 3.93
CA PHE A 69 7.12 -2.88 4.68
C PHE A 69 5.95 -3.24 3.76
N ASN A 70 5.53 -2.33 2.88
CA ASN A 70 4.44 -2.56 1.94
C ASN A 70 4.72 -3.74 1.03
N ARG A 71 5.96 -3.88 0.55
CA ARG A 71 6.39 -5.01 -0.28
C ARG A 71 6.28 -6.32 0.50
N ALA A 72 6.77 -6.37 1.74
CA ALA A 72 6.70 -7.57 2.57
C ALA A 72 5.26 -7.94 2.96
N ALA A 73 4.44 -6.95 3.29
CA ALA A 73 3.02 -7.13 3.59
C ALA A 73 2.21 -7.57 2.36
N ALA A 74 2.53 -7.04 1.18
CA ALA A 74 1.91 -7.47 -0.07
C ALA A 74 2.28 -8.91 -0.40
N ALA A 75 3.54 -9.32 -0.21
CA ALA A 75 3.96 -10.70 -0.38
C ALA A 75 3.23 -11.65 0.58
N LEU A 76 3.11 -11.26 1.86
CA LEU A 76 2.29 -11.99 2.83
C LEU A 76 0.84 -12.13 2.39
N ALA A 77 0.21 -11.06 1.90
CA ALA A 77 -1.16 -11.08 1.38
C ALA A 77 -1.32 -12.00 0.15
N LEU A 78 -0.23 -12.23 -0.60
CA LEU A 78 -0.17 -13.18 -1.71
C LEU A 78 0.10 -14.63 -1.24
N GLY A 79 0.18 -14.87 0.06
CA GLY A 79 0.44 -16.19 0.62
C GLY A 79 1.93 -16.48 0.85
N ASP A 80 2.82 -15.56 0.49
CA ASP A 80 4.26 -15.77 0.63
C ASP A 80 4.71 -15.53 2.08
N LEU A 81 4.76 -16.62 2.85
CA LEU A 81 5.30 -16.63 4.21
C LEU A 81 6.82 -16.65 4.25
N HIS A 82 7.53 -16.69 3.12
CA HIS A 82 8.98 -16.60 3.07
C HIS A 82 9.47 -15.16 2.88
N ALA A 83 8.59 -14.26 2.47
CA ALA A 83 8.90 -12.84 2.39
C ALA A 83 9.22 -12.24 3.76
N SER A 84 10.23 -11.38 3.79
CA SER A 84 10.68 -10.67 4.98
C SER A 84 11.09 -9.24 4.63
N MET A 85 11.08 -8.37 5.63
CA MET A 85 11.68 -7.04 5.52
C MET A 85 13.21 -7.17 5.54
N ARG A 86 13.89 -6.39 4.69
CA ARG A 86 15.36 -6.46 4.53
C ARG A 86 16.10 -5.97 5.79
N GLU A 87 17.23 -6.59 6.12
CA GLU A 87 18.12 -6.21 7.24
C GLU A 87 18.92 -4.92 6.96
N LYS A 88 18.20 -3.80 6.78
CA LYS A 88 18.80 -2.46 6.55
C LYS A 88 18.29 -1.40 7.52
N HIS A 89 17.20 -1.66 8.24
CA HIS A 89 16.48 -0.64 9.00
C HIS A 89 17.07 -0.45 10.41
N ARG A 90 17.11 0.80 10.88
CA ARG A 90 17.61 1.17 12.21
C ARG A 90 16.53 1.92 13.01
N GLY A 91 16.73 2.04 14.33
CA GLY A 91 15.80 2.76 15.21
C GLY A 91 14.38 2.17 15.17
N ALA A 92 13.37 3.05 15.05
CA ALA A 92 11.96 2.67 15.01
C ALA A 92 11.62 1.72 13.84
N PHE A 93 12.15 1.98 12.64
CA PHE A 93 11.95 1.09 11.48
C PHE A 93 12.64 -0.27 11.68
N GLY A 94 13.79 -0.30 12.36
CA GLY A 94 14.43 -1.57 12.74
C GLY A 94 13.59 -2.39 13.72
N GLN A 95 12.85 -1.74 14.64
CA GLN A 95 11.91 -2.44 15.52
C GLN A 95 10.71 -2.98 14.73
N LEU A 96 10.16 -2.19 13.81
CA LEU A 96 9.09 -2.64 12.90
C LEU A 96 9.52 -3.87 12.09
N GLN A 97 10.72 -3.82 11.50
CA GLN A 97 11.33 -4.93 10.77
C GLN A 97 11.42 -6.21 11.62
N ARG A 98 11.97 -6.12 12.84
CA ARG A 98 12.07 -7.26 13.76
C ARG A 98 10.71 -7.84 14.10
N ASN A 99 9.74 -6.98 14.44
CA ASN A 99 8.39 -7.41 14.81
C ASN A 99 7.69 -8.12 13.63
N PHE A 100 7.78 -7.56 12.43
CA PHE A 100 7.19 -8.16 11.24
C PHE A 100 7.84 -9.52 10.92
N ASN A 101 9.16 -9.58 10.88
CA ASN A 101 9.89 -10.82 10.57
C ASN A 101 9.60 -11.91 11.64
N LEU A 102 9.47 -11.52 12.91
CA LEU A 102 9.09 -12.45 13.99
C LEU A 102 7.65 -12.97 13.81
N ALA A 103 6.71 -12.13 13.40
CA ALA A 103 5.33 -12.54 13.13
C ALA A 103 5.27 -13.58 12.01
N ILE A 104 5.98 -13.34 10.89
CA ILE A 104 6.09 -14.29 9.78
C ILE A 104 6.70 -15.63 10.24
N ALA A 105 7.81 -15.59 10.98
CA ALA A 105 8.45 -16.80 11.51
C ALA A 105 7.51 -17.58 12.46
N THR A 106 6.73 -16.87 13.27
CA THR A 106 5.73 -17.46 14.16
C THR A 106 4.62 -18.14 13.36
N PHE A 107 4.09 -17.49 12.33
CA PHE A 107 3.07 -18.10 11.46
C PHE A 107 3.57 -19.38 10.81
N ARG A 108 4.78 -19.39 10.25
CA ARG A 108 5.38 -20.60 9.67
C ARG A 108 5.53 -21.71 10.71
N THR A 109 5.94 -21.37 11.92
CA THR A 109 6.11 -22.33 13.02
C THR A 109 4.78 -22.95 13.42
N VAL A 110 3.72 -22.14 13.54
CA VAL A 110 2.38 -22.60 13.95
C VAL A 110 1.71 -23.42 12.84
N LEU A 111 1.86 -23.02 11.58
CA LEU A 111 1.28 -23.72 10.44
C LEU A 111 2.05 -25.00 10.08
N GLY A 112 3.34 -25.06 10.41
CA GLY A 112 4.24 -26.08 9.89
C GLY A 112 4.39 -26.00 8.37
N GLU A 113 5.15 -26.94 7.79
CA GLU A 113 5.38 -26.99 6.34
C GLU A 113 4.07 -27.19 5.56
N GLN A 114 3.27 -28.17 5.96
CA GLN A 114 2.01 -28.49 5.28
C GLN A 114 0.98 -27.34 5.35
N GLY A 115 0.88 -26.64 6.48
CA GLY A 115 -0.04 -25.51 6.61
C GLY A 115 0.42 -24.28 5.82
N SER A 116 1.73 -24.06 5.72
CA SER A 116 2.32 -22.99 4.90
C SER A 116 2.01 -23.19 3.40
N ASP A 117 2.14 -24.43 2.91
CA ASP A 117 1.82 -24.77 1.53
C ASP A 117 0.32 -24.60 1.24
N GLN A 118 -0.54 -25.09 2.14
CA GLN A 118 -1.99 -24.91 2.02
C GLN A 118 -2.41 -23.44 2.06
N PHE A 119 -1.76 -22.61 2.88
CA PHE A 119 -2.01 -21.17 2.93
C PHE A 119 -1.69 -20.50 1.58
N THR A 120 -0.54 -20.84 1.00
CA THR A 120 -0.10 -20.33 -0.31
C THR A 120 -1.05 -20.74 -1.43
N ASP A 121 -1.51 -22.00 -1.44
CA ASP A 121 -2.46 -22.50 -2.43
C ASP A 121 -3.82 -21.78 -2.32
N LYS A 122 -4.36 -21.66 -1.09
CA LYS A 122 -5.61 -20.95 -0.82
C LYS A 122 -5.52 -19.47 -1.25
N ALA A 123 -4.43 -18.78 -0.94
CA ALA A 123 -4.20 -17.40 -1.37
C ALA A 123 -4.15 -17.28 -2.91
N THR A 124 -3.51 -18.23 -3.59
CA THR A 124 -3.46 -18.29 -5.05
C THR A 124 -4.84 -18.53 -5.66
N LYS A 125 -5.63 -19.44 -5.10
CA LYS A 125 -7.00 -19.71 -5.54
C LYS A 125 -7.90 -18.48 -5.37
N PHE A 126 -7.82 -17.82 -4.21
CA PHE A 126 -8.57 -16.59 -3.94
C PHE A 126 -8.22 -15.47 -4.93
N ARG A 127 -6.93 -15.25 -5.20
CA ARG A 127 -6.48 -14.27 -6.20
C ARG A 127 -7.01 -14.57 -7.60
N ARG A 128 -7.00 -15.85 -8.02
CA ARG A 128 -7.57 -16.25 -9.31
C ARG A 128 -9.06 -15.90 -9.38
N MET A 129 -9.80 -16.12 -8.30
CA MET A 129 -11.21 -15.73 -8.20
C MET A 129 -11.40 -14.21 -8.33
N LEU A 130 -10.60 -13.40 -7.62
CA LEU A 130 -10.65 -11.94 -7.75
C LEU A 130 -10.32 -11.44 -9.17
N ALA A 131 -9.36 -12.06 -9.85
CA ALA A 131 -9.01 -11.71 -11.22
C ALA A 131 -10.14 -12.02 -12.22
N THR A 132 -10.86 -13.12 -12.02
CA THR A 132 -12.05 -13.47 -12.81
C THR A 132 -13.16 -12.44 -12.61
N LEU A 133 -13.38 -11.94 -11.38
CA LEU A 133 -14.37 -10.91 -11.10
C LEU A 133 -14.04 -9.57 -11.78
N LYS A 134 -12.78 -9.12 -11.71
CA LYS A 134 -12.33 -7.88 -12.37
C LYS A 134 -12.42 -7.96 -13.90
N SER A 135 -12.28 -9.15 -14.47
CA SER A 135 -12.39 -9.35 -15.92
C SER A 135 -13.85 -9.34 -16.42
N ASN A 136 -14.83 -9.50 -15.52
CA ASN A 136 -16.25 -9.54 -15.87
C ASN A 136 -16.95 -8.16 -15.74
N GLU A 137 -16.20 -7.07 -15.51
CA GLU A 137 -16.75 -5.68 -15.45
C GLU A 137 -17.17 -5.11 -16.83
N VAL A 138 -16.99 -5.84 -17.94
CA VAL A 138 -17.51 -5.40 -19.23
C VAL A 138 -18.96 -5.89 -19.42
N SER A 139 -19.90 -4.98 -19.14
CA SER A 139 -21.34 -4.97 -19.47
C SER A 139 -22.31 -5.53 -18.42
N PHE A 140 -22.48 -4.80 -17.32
CA PHE A 140 -23.74 -4.83 -16.57
C PHE A 140 -24.54 -3.56 -16.90
N GLU A 141 -25.26 -3.56 -18.02
CA GLU A 141 -26.33 -2.58 -18.19
C GLU A 141 -27.41 -2.86 -17.15
N LEU A 142 -27.51 -1.98 -16.16
CA LEU A 142 -28.58 -1.95 -15.17
C LEU A 142 -29.90 -1.58 -15.88
N ARG A 143 -30.59 -2.56 -16.48
CA ARG A 143 -31.97 -2.36 -16.94
C ARG A 143 -32.89 -2.42 -15.72
N ILE A 144 -33.46 -1.28 -15.37
CA ILE A 144 -34.54 -1.19 -14.37
C ILE A 144 -35.66 -2.13 -14.84
N SER A 145 -35.93 -3.18 -14.06
CA SER A 145 -36.92 -4.21 -14.40
C SER A 145 -38.33 -3.72 -14.11
N ASP A 146 -39.20 -3.95 -15.08
CA ASP A 146 -40.65 -3.78 -15.02
C ASP A 146 -41.29 -4.86 -14.10
N GLU A 147 -42.48 -4.57 -13.59
CA GLU A 147 -43.09 -5.08 -12.34
C GLU A 147 -43.46 -6.59 -12.27
N ASP A 148 -42.97 -7.43 -13.19
CA ASP A 148 -43.37 -8.86 -13.28
C ASP A 148 -42.18 -9.86 -13.29
N SER A 149 -40.99 -9.42 -12.87
CA SER A 149 -39.76 -10.24 -12.95
C SER A 149 -39.36 -10.87 -11.61
N ARG A 150 -38.95 -12.15 -11.68
CA ARG A 150 -38.39 -12.94 -10.56
C ARG A 150 -37.27 -12.18 -9.85
N PRO A 151 -37.05 -12.42 -8.53
CA PRO A 151 -36.05 -11.71 -7.75
C PRO A 151 -34.69 -11.72 -8.44
N ILE A 152 -34.11 -10.52 -8.58
CA ILE A 152 -32.81 -10.32 -9.23
C ILE A 152 -31.75 -11.03 -8.40
N PRO A 153 -30.94 -11.94 -8.98
CA PRO A 153 -29.83 -12.55 -8.28
C PRO A 153 -28.84 -11.44 -7.91
N SER A 154 -28.66 -11.22 -6.60
CA SER A 154 -27.65 -10.31 -6.09
C SER A 154 -26.32 -11.07 -6.04
N PRO A 155 -25.28 -10.63 -6.77
CA PRO A 155 -23.98 -11.29 -6.78
C PRO A 155 -23.40 -11.49 -5.38
N ALA A 156 -23.71 -10.58 -4.44
CA ALA A 156 -23.29 -10.70 -3.06
C ALA A 156 -23.87 -11.95 -2.37
N HIS A 157 -25.12 -12.31 -2.67
CA HIS A 157 -25.78 -13.49 -2.07
C HIS A 157 -25.15 -14.80 -2.58
N ASP A 158 -24.90 -14.91 -3.87
CA ASP A 158 -24.32 -16.11 -4.48
C ASP A 158 -22.88 -16.33 -4.01
N LEU A 159 -22.13 -15.24 -3.82
CA LEU A 159 -20.79 -15.28 -3.23
C LEU A 159 -20.81 -15.81 -1.78
N TRP A 160 -21.80 -15.44 -0.97
CA TRP A 160 -21.96 -15.98 0.39
C TRP A 160 -22.26 -17.48 0.39
N LEU A 161 -23.08 -17.96 -0.54
CA LEU A 161 -23.41 -19.39 -0.64
C LEU A 161 -22.22 -20.22 -1.13
N MET A 162 -21.49 -19.75 -2.14
CA MET A 162 -20.28 -20.43 -2.63
C MET A 162 -19.17 -20.48 -1.57
N LEU A 163 -19.01 -19.40 -0.80
CA LEU A 163 -18.05 -19.37 0.31
C LEU A 163 -18.44 -20.36 1.41
N ALA A 164 -19.72 -20.39 1.79
CA ALA A 164 -20.21 -21.32 2.81
C ALA A 164 -20.05 -22.79 2.41
N ASP A 165 -20.26 -23.11 1.13
CA ASP A 165 -20.06 -24.46 0.59
C ASP A 165 -18.58 -24.86 0.58
N ALA A 166 -17.70 -23.97 0.11
CA ALA A 166 -16.26 -24.19 0.09
C ALA A 166 -15.62 -24.33 1.49
N LEU A 167 -16.27 -23.81 2.54
CA LEU A 167 -15.84 -23.94 3.93
C LEU A 167 -16.37 -25.19 4.62
N ASN A 168 -17.44 -25.81 4.09
CA ASN A 168 -18.11 -26.97 4.68
C ASN A 168 -17.70 -28.31 4.05
N ASP A 169 -16.90 -28.34 2.99
CA ASP A 169 -16.47 -29.58 2.35
C ASP A 169 -15.38 -30.32 3.18
N PRO A 170 -15.68 -31.49 3.80
CA PRO A 170 -14.74 -32.19 4.68
C PRO A 170 -13.89 -33.25 3.95
N GLN A 171 -14.01 -33.45 2.64
CA GLN A 171 -13.44 -34.62 1.97
C GLN A 171 -12.32 -34.26 0.98
N GLY A 172 -11.10 -34.23 1.52
CA GLY A 172 -9.96 -34.76 0.79
C GLY A 172 -9.83 -36.25 1.08
N ASP A 173 -10.48 -37.12 0.29
CA ASP A 173 -9.98 -38.48 0.04
C ASP A 173 -10.73 -39.17 -1.12
N SER A 174 -10.02 -40.09 -1.77
CA SER A 174 -10.48 -41.14 -2.67
C SER A 174 -10.82 -40.74 -4.11
N SER A 175 -9.86 -40.99 -5.01
CA SER A 175 -9.99 -42.04 -6.04
C SER A 175 -9.08 -41.78 -7.25
N LYS A 176 -7.91 -42.43 -7.28
CA LYS A 176 -7.33 -42.94 -8.52
C LYS A 176 -6.78 -44.35 -8.27
N SER A 177 -7.63 -45.33 -8.52
CA SER A 177 -7.26 -46.68 -8.91
C SER A 177 -8.34 -47.21 -9.85
N ALA A 178 -8.06 -47.13 -11.14
CA ALA A 178 -8.47 -48.04 -12.21
C ALA A 178 -7.76 -47.59 -13.49
#